data_AF-A0A2T5ITE2-F1
#
_entry.id   AF-A0A2T5ITE2-F1
#
_cell.length_a   1.000
_cell.length_b   1.000
_cell.length_c   1.000
_cell.angle_alpha   90.00
_cell.angle_beta   90.00
_cell.angle_gamma   90.00
#
_symmetry.space_group_name_H-M   'P 1'
#
loop_
_entity.id
_entity.type
_entity.pdbx_description
1 polymer ?
#
loop_
_entity_poly.entity_id
_entity_poly.type
_entity_poly.pdbx_seq_one_letter_code
_entity_poly.pdbx_strand_id
1 'polypeptide(L)' 'MNMPVLDIKSSLSTILQKIFSFTQDAIQQLCALCVYGTFFVCLVILGIATHTLMNQQHLHLVATIDGKEHIVIDLRPHGK' A
#
# COMPACT_ATOMS: atom_id res chain seq x y z
N MET A 1 -7.89 54.12 -2.59
CA MET A 1 -7.10 53.30 -1.64
C MET A 1 -7.87 51.99 -1.45
N ASN A 2 -7.62 50.97 -2.28
CA ASN A 2 -8.33 49.67 -2.29
C ASN A 2 -7.35 48.50 -2.05
N MET A 3 -6.43 48.62 -1.10
CA MET A 3 -5.41 47.61 -0.80
C MET A 3 -5.83 46.40 0.05
N PRO A 4 -6.85 46.43 0.95
CA PRO A 4 -7.04 45.32 1.89
C PRO A 4 -7.66 44.06 1.25
N VAL A 5 -8.42 44.19 0.15
CA VAL A 5 -9.10 43.06 -0.49
C VAL A 5 -8.14 42.19 -1.31
N LEU A 6 -7.08 42.78 -1.88
CA LEU A 6 -6.08 42.05 -2.66
C LEU A 6 -5.21 41.15 -1.76
N ASP A 7 -4.88 41.63 -0.55
CA ASP A 7 -4.06 40.92 0.45
C ASP A 7 -4.78 39.71 1.07
N ILE A 8 -6.09 39.83 1.30
CA ILE A 8 -6.89 38.72 1.83
C ILE A 8 -6.98 37.59 0.79
N LYS A 9 -7.15 37.94 -0.49
CA LYS A 9 -7.28 36.97 -1.58
C LYS A 9 -5.95 36.25 -1.86
N SER A 10 -4.82 36.96 -1.82
CA SER A 10 -3.49 36.38 -1.98
C SER A 10 -3.11 35.47 -0.80
N SER A 11 -3.42 35.89 0.42
CA SER A 11 -3.19 35.10 1.64
C SER A 11 -4.02 33.81 1.64
N LEU A 12 -5.31 33.90 1.28
CA LEU A 12 -6.19 32.74 1.20
C LEU A 12 -5.78 31.77 0.08
N SER A 13 -5.35 32.28 -1.08
CA SER A 13 -4.76 31.47 -2.16
C SER A 13 -3.50 30.72 -1.71
N THR A 14 -2.65 31.38 -0.94
CA THR A 14 -1.40 30.80 -0.43
C THR A 14 -1.67 29.69 0.60
N ILE A 15 -2.65 29.91 1.48
CA ILE A 15 -3.10 28.90 2.45
C ILE A 15 -3.71 27.70 1.73
N LEU A 16 -4.58 27.92 0.74
CA LEU A 16 -5.16 26.84 -0.05
C LEU A 16 -4.10 26.02 -0.80
N GLN A 17 -3.11 26.68 -1.41
CA GLN A 17 -2.01 25.98 -2.09
C GLN A 17 -1.20 25.12 -1.11
N LYS A 18 -0.88 25.64 0.08
CA LYS A 18 -0.17 24.84 1.10
C LYS A 18 -0.96 23.64 1.56
N ILE A 19 -2.27 23.79 1.81
CA ILE A 19 -3.15 22.68 2.21
C ILE A 19 -3.23 21.65 1.09
N PHE A 20 -3.35 22.10 -0.16
CA PHE A 20 -3.41 21.22 -1.32
C PHE A 20 -2.11 20.42 -1.49
N SER A 21 -0.95 21.10 -1.43
CA SER A 21 0.36 20.44 -1.49
C SER A 21 0.54 19.43 -0.36
N PHE A 22 0.18 19.79 0.87
CA PHE A 22 0.26 18.87 2.00
C PHE A 22 -0.64 17.63 1.82
N THR A 23 -1.87 17.84 1.34
CA THR A 23 -2.80 16.74 1.07
C THR A 23 -2.28 15.84 -0.04
N GLN A 24 -1.70 16.41 -1.09
CA GLN A 24 -1.09 15.68 -2.19
C GLN A 24 0.10 14.85 -1.71
N ASP A 25 0.99 15.42 -0.88
CA ASP A 25 2.14 14.70 -0.31
C ASP A 25 1.68 13.54 0.59
N ALA A 26 0.66 13.76 1.43
CA ALA A 26 0.11 12.73 2.29
C ALA A 26 -0.50 11.57 1.49
N ILE A 27 -1.27 11.88 0.43
CA ILE A 27 -1.83 10.86 -0.47
C ILE A 27 -0.70 10.10 -1.17
N GLN A 28 0.33 10.80 -1.65
CA GLN A 28 1.45 10.17 -2.33
C GLN A 28 2.23 9.23 -1.41
N GLN A 29 2.46 9.62 -0.15
CA GLN A 29 3.07 8.77 0.86
C GLN A 29 2.21 7.56 1.19
N LEU A 30 0.90 7.72 1.31
CA LEU A 30 -0.02 6.61 1.53
C LEU A 30 0.00 5.62 0.35
N CYS A 31 -0.05 6.13 -0.88
CA CYS A 31 0.08 5.32 -2.09
C CYS A 31 1.42 4.57 -2.13
N ALA A 32 2.52 5.26 -1.81
CA ALA A 32 3.84 4.64 -1.73
C ALA A 32 3.86 3.52 -0.69
N LEU A 33 3.33 3.77 0.52
CA LEU A 33 3.25 2.77 1.58
C LEU A 33 2.42 1.55 1.15
N CYS A 34 1.29 1.75 0.48
CA CYS A 34 0.47 0.67 -0.05
C CYS A 34 1.22 -0.17 -1.10
N VAL A 35 1.93 0.47 -2.03
CA VAL A 35 2.68 -0.23 -3.09
C VAL A 35 3.87 -0.99 -2.50
N TYR A 36 4.70 -0.32 -1.69
CA TYR A 36 5.85 -0.94 -1.05
C TYR A 36 5.44 -2.03 -0.06
N GLY A 37 4.37 -1.81 0.71
CA GLY A 37 3.81 -2.80 1.62
C GLY A 37 3.31 -4.03 0.88
N THR A 38 2.54 -3.85 -0.19
CA THR A 38 2.06 -4.97 -1.03
C THR A 38 3.24 -5.73 -1.63
N PHE A 39 4.21 -5.02 -2.20
CA PHE A 39 5.40 -5.64 -2.78
C PHE A 39 6.20 -6.44 -1.75
N PHE A 40 6.41 -5.88 -0.55
CA PHE A 40 7.10 -6.57 0.54
C PHE A 40 6.37 -7.84 0.97
N VAL A 41 5.05 -7.77 1.17
CA VAL A 41 4.24 -8.95 1.50
C VAL A 41 4.34 -10.01 0.40
N CYS A 42 4.30 -9.62 -0.88
CA CYS A 42 4.49 -10.53 -1.99
C CYS A 42 5.87 -11.21 -1.95
N LEU A 43 6.95 -10.48 -1.64
CA LEU A 43 8.29 -11.05 -1.51
C LEU A 43 8.38 -12.05 -0.36
N VAL A 44 7.74 -11.76 0.78
CA VAL A 44 7.69 -12.68 1.93
C VAL A 44 6.95 -13.97 1.55
N ILE A 45 5.76 -13.86 0.94
CA ILE A 45 4.98 -15.01 0.49
C ILE A 45 5.77 -15.82 -0.55
N LEU A 46 6.42 -15.14 -1.49
CA LEU A 46 7.25 -15.78 -2.50
C LEU A 46 8.42 -16.53 -1.87
N GLY A 47 9.12 -15.92 -0.91
CA GLY A 47 10.22 -16.56 -0.19
C GLY A 47 9.78 -17.81 0.57
N ILE A 48 8.64 -17.73 1.27
CA ILE A 48 8.03 -18.89 1.95
C ILE A 48 7.67 -19.96 0.91
N ALA A 49 7.01 -19.59 -0.18
CA ALA A 49 6.59 -20.53 -1.20
C ALA A 49 7.79 -21.22 -1.88
N THR A 50 8.83 -20.47 -2.24
CA THR A 50 10.05 -21.01 -2.82
C THR A 50 10.76 -21.96 -1.85
N HIS A 51 10.92 -21.58 -0.58
CA HIS A 51 11.56 -22.45 0.41
C HIS A 51 10.78 -23.75 0.61
N THR A 52 9.46 -23.67 0.72
CA THR A 52 8.59 -24.85 0.90
C THR A 52 8.57 -25.74 -0.34
N LEU A 53 8.54 -25.17 -1.55
CA LEU A 53 8.67 -25.91 -2.81
C LEU A 53 10.03 -26.61 -2.95
N MET A 54 11.13 -25.91 -2.65
CA MET A 54 12.49 -26.49 -2.70
C MET A 54 12.64 -27.68 -1.75
N ASN A 55 12.02 -27.60 -0.57
CA ASN A 55 12.04 -28.68 0.41
C ASN A 55 10.97 -29.76 0.18
N GLN A 56 10.26 -29.75 -0.96
CA GLN A 56 9.17 -30.67 -1.27
C GLN A 56 8.11 -30.74 -0.15
N GLN A 57 7.85 -29.62 0.50
CA GLN A 57 6.87 -29.50 1.56
C GLN A 57 5.54 -29.00 1.00
N HIS A 58 4.46 -29.35 1.69
CA HIS A 58 3.12 -28.84 1.39
C HIS A 58 2.98 -27.42 1.94
N LEU A 59 2.61 -26.47 1.09
CA LEU A 59 2.33 -25.10 1.49
C LEU A 59 0.84 -24.83 1.38
N HIS A 60 0.22 -24.46 2.49
CA HIS A 60 -1.16 -24.00 2.53
C HIS A 60 -1.17 -22.56 3.06
N LEU A 61 -1.35 -21.59 2.16
CA LEU A 61 -1.49 -20.18 2.50
C LEU A 61 -2.96 -19.80 2.48
N VAL A 62 -3.44 -19.22 3.58
CA VAL A 62 -4.79 -18.68 3.69
C VAL A 62 -4.69 -17.19 3.99
N ALA A 63 -5.24 -16.37 3.12
CA ALA A 63 -5.44 -14.96 3.39
C ALA A 63 -6.86 -14.76 3.92
N THR A 64 -6.96 -14.30 5.16
CA THR A 64 -8.23 -13.97 5.79
C THR A 64 -8.45 -12.46 5.86
N ILE A 65 -9.63 -11.98 5.48
CA ILE A 65 -10.07 -10.59 5.68
C ILE A 65 -11.29 -10.66 6.59
N ASP A 66 -11.29 -9.87 7.68
CA ASP A 66 -12.36 -9.86 8.68
C ASP A 66 -12.71 -11.25 9.25
N GLY A 67 -11.70 -12.11 9.41
CA GLY A 67 -11.86 -13.48 9.92
C GLY A 67 -12.49 -14.46 8.94
N LYS A 68 -12.78 -14.05 7.70
CA LYS A 68 -13.23 -14.93 6.62
C LYS A 68 -12.08 -15.26 5.69
N GLU A 69 -12.04 -16.47 5.17
CA GLU A 69 -11.06 -16.87 4.15
C GLU A 69 -11.43 -16.22 2.81
N HIS A 70 -10.51 -15.44 2.26
CA HIS A 70 -10.71 -14.74 0.99
C HIS A 70 -9.86 -15.32 -0.13
N ILE A 71 -8.67 -15.83 0.19
CA ILE A 71 -7.76 -16.45 -0.80
C ILE A 71 -7.12 -17.67 -0.15
N VAL A 72 -7.14 -18.80 -0.87
CA VAL A 72 -6.43 -20.02 -0.47
C VAL A 72 -5.45 -20.39 -1.58
N ILE A 73 -4.17 -20.50 -1.23
CA ILE A 73 -3.10 -20.95 -2.12
C ILE A 73 -2.58 -22.27 -1.55
N ASP A 74 -2.91 -23.36 -2.23
CA ASP A 74 -2.43 -24.70 -1.92
C ASP A 74 -1.36 -25.10 -2.95
N LEU A 75 -0.10 -25.18 -2.52
CA LEU A 75 1.01 -25.67 -3.33
C LEU A 75 1.45 -27.02 -2.75
N ARG A 76 1.17 -28.09 -3.50
CA ARG A 76 1.65 -29.44 -3.18
C ARG A 76 2.92 -29.75 -3.95
N PRO A 77 3.90 -30.42 -3.30
CA PRO A 77 5.05 -30.95 -3.99
C PRO A 77 4.58 -32.01 -4.99
N HIS A 78 5.05 -31.91 -6.23
CA HIS A 78 4.76 -32.91 -7.26
C HIS A 78 5.71 -34.09 -7.06
N GLY A 79 5.39 -34.95 -6.09
CA GLY A 79 6.07 -36.23 -5.90
C GLY A 79 5.50 -37.29 -6.84
N LYS A 80 6.38 -38.01 -7.54
CA LYS A 80 6.07 -39.31 -8.16
C LYS A 80 5.79 -40.37 -7.10
#